data_AF-A0AAJ1UEU8-F1
#
_entry.id   AF-A0AAJ1UEU8-F1
#
_cell.length_a   1.000
_cell.length_b   1.000
_cell.length_c   1.000
_cell.angle_alpha   90.00
_cell.angle_beta   90.00
_cell.angle_gamma   90.00
#
_symmetry.space_group_name_H-M   'P 1'
#
loop_
_entity.id
_entity.type
_entity.pdbx_description
1 polymer ?
#
loop_
_entity_poly.entity_id
_entity_poly.type
_entity_poly.pdbx_seq_one_letter_code
_entity_poly.pdbx_strand_id
1 'polypeptide(L)' 'MGKLTEAEFAQQCAFIAKNAADWASSILEIGEALNDPARLTTVCRFTDEMRQRLDHLDRKAGRAALRERE' A
#
# COMPACT_ATOMS: atom_id res chain seq x y z
N MET A 1 -13.75 12.86 14.81
CA MET A 1 -13.94 13.15 13.37
C MET A 1 -12.55 13.27 12.76
N GLY A 2 -12.11 12.27 12.00
CA GLY A 2 -10.78 12.30 11.39
C GLY A 2 -10.75 13.39 10.32
N LYS A 3 -9.99 14.46 10.54
CA LYS A 3 -9.75 15.49 9.52
C LYS A 3 -8.50 15.08 8.73
N LEU A 4 -8.59 14.01 7.95
CA LEU A 4 -7.59 13.77 6.91
C LEU A 4 -7.65 14.95 5.94
N THR A 5 -6.62 15.77 5.92
CA THR A 5 -6.52 16.89 4.99
C THR A 5 -6.09 16.40 3.61
N GLU A 6 -6.34 17.20 2.57
CA GLU A 6 -5.87 16.89 1.21
C GLU A 6 -4.34 16.79 1.14
N ALA A 7 -3.62 17.61 1.90
CA ALA A 7 -2.17 17.56 1.99
C ALA A 7 -1.69 16.23 2.60
N GLU A 8 -2.31 15.78 3.69
CA GLU A 8 -1.98 14.48 4.29
C GLU A 8 -2.35 13.31 3.36
N PHE A 9 -3.49 13.40 2.67
CA PHE A 9 -3.88 12.40 1.68
C PHE A 9 -2.86 12.32 0.53
N ALA A 10 -2.46 13.46 -0.04
CA ALA A 10 -1.44 13.53 -1.08
C ALA A 10 -0.10 12.95 -0.60
N GLN A 11 0.29 13.23 0.66
CA GLN A 11 1.49 12.65 1.26
C GLN A 11 1.40 11.12 1.38
N GLN A 12 0.24 10.58 1.79
CA GLN A 12 0.04 9.13 1.84
C GLN A 12 0.08 8.50 0.44
N CYS A 13 -0.52 9.12 -0.57
CA CYS A 13 -0.43 8.68 -1.96
C CYS A 13 1.03 8.62 -2.44
N ALA A 14 1.82 9.66 -2.18
CA ALA A 14 3.23 9.69 -2.53
C ALA A 14 4.03 8.57 -1.84
N PHE A 15 3.75 8.29 -0.56
CA PHE A 15 4.39 7.19 0.18
C PHE A 15 4.06 5.82 -0.40
N ILE A 16 2.79 5.57 -0.74
CA ILE A 16 2.37 4.30 -1.36
C ILE A 16 3.06 4.13 -2.72
N ALA A 17 3.07 5.18 -3.55
CA ALA A 17 3.75 5.16 -4.85
C ALA A 17 5.25 4.86 -4.71
N LYS A 18 5.93 5.53 -3.77
CA LYS A 18 7.34 5.28 -3.48
C LYS A 18 7.57 3.82 -3.08
N ASN A 19 6.79 3.29 -2.14
CA ASN A 19 6.97 1.91 -1.68
C ASN A 19 6.74 0.90 -2.81
N ALA A 20 5.73 1.10 -3.65
CA ALA A 20 5.51 0.24 -4.80
C ALA A 20 6.71 0.28 -5.77
N ALA A 21 7.30 1.46 -6.00
CA ALA A 21 8.50 1.61 -6.81
C ALA A 21 9.73 0.91 -6.18
N ASP A 22 9.93 1.03 -4.87
CA ASP A 22 11.03 0.37 -4.16
C ASP A 22 10.91 -1.16 -4.27
N TRP A 23 9.69 -1.70 -4.13
CA TRP A 23 9.41 -3.12 -4.34
C TRP A 23 9.71 -3.57 -5.77
N ALA A 24 9.29 -2.78 -6.77
CA ALA A 24 9.59 -3.07 -8.17
C ALA A 24 11.11 -3.08 -8.42
N SER A 25 11.85 -2.08 -7.92
CA SER A 25 13.31 -2.01 -8.05
C SER A 25 13.98 -3.25 -7.44
N SER A 26 13.60 -3.63 -6.22
CA SER A 26 14.18 -4.78 -5.53
C SER A 26 13.94 -6.11 -6.27
N ILE A 27 12.82 -6.25 -6.99
CA ILE A 27 12.53 -7.44 -7.80
C ILE A 27 13.35 -7.39 -9.10
N LEU A 28 13.39 -6.22 -9.76
CA LEU A 28 14.06 -6.02 -11.04
C LEU A 28 15.59 -6.17 -10.96
N GLU A 29 16.20 -5.89 -9.81
CA GLU A 29 17.64 -6.11 -9.57
C GLU A 29 18.03 -7.61 -9.58
N ILE A 30 17.08 -8.53 -9.43
CA ILE A 30 17.32 -9.98 -9.47
C ILE A 30 17.24 -10.46 -10.92
N GLY A 31 18.24 -10.07 -11.72
CA GLY A 31 18.22 -10.22 -13.18
C GLY A 31 18.09 -11.64 -13.73
N GLU A 32 18.44 -12.68 -12.95
CA GLU A 32 18.37 -14.08 -13.42
C GLU A 32 16.95 -14.68 -13.33
N ALA A 33 16.03 -14.10 -12.56
CA ALA A 33 14.72 -14.71 -12.24
C ALA A 33 13.51 -13.89 -12.72
N LEU A 34 13.70 -12.88 -13.58
CA LEU A 34 12.61 -11.99 -14.01
C LEU A 34 11.50 -12.69 -14.81
N ASN A 35 11.83 -13.82 -15.43
CA ASN A 35 10.86 -14.63 -16.17
C ASN A 35 10.24 -15.75 -15.32
N ASP A 36 10.70 -15.92 -14.07
CA ASP A 36 10.13 -16.92 -13.18
C ASP A 36 8.79 -16.43 -12.60
N PRO A 37 7.89 -17.37 -12.25
CA PRO A 37 6.70 -17.02 -11.49
C PRO A 37 7.05 -16.27 -10.20
N ALA A 38 6.33 -15.17 -9.94
CA ALA A 38 6.49 -14.43 -8.69
C ALA A 38 6.24 -15.37 -7.49
N ARG A 39 7.17 -15.38 -6.53
CA ARG A 39 7.01 -16.20 -5.32
C ARG A 39 5.78 -15.73 -4.54
N LEU A 40 4.90 -16.67 -4.18
CA LEU A 40 3.67 -16.36 -3.43
C LEU A 40 3.96 -15.56 -2.16
N THR A 41 5.03 -15.91 -1.43
CA THR A 41 5.44 -15.19 -0.21
C THR A 41 5.79 -13.73 -0.46
N THR A 42 6.44 -13.42 -1.59
CA THR A 42 6.75 -12.04 -2.01
C THR A 42 5.46 -11.27 -2.29
N VAL A 43 4.54 -11.86 -3.04
CA VAL A 43 3.24 -11.25 -3.37
C VAL A 43 2.42 -11.00 -2.10
N CYS A 44 2.31 -11.98 -1.21
CA CYS A 44 1.60 -11.85 0.07
C CYS A 44 2.18 -10.69 0.88
N ARG A 45 3.51 -10.65 1.07
CA ARG A 45 4.17 -9.60 1.85
C ARG A 45 3.92 -8.20 1.29
N PHE A 46 3.99 -8.03 -0.03
CA PHE A 46 3.65 -6.76 -0.66
C PHE A 46 2.18 -6.38 -0.42
N THR A 47 1.26 -7.32 -0.67
CA THR A 47 -0.18 -7.02 -0.53
C THR A 47 -0.58 -6.71 0.90
N ASP A 48 0.01 -7.38 1.89
CA ASP A 48 -0.28 -7.13 3.31
C ASP A 48 0.24 -5.75 3.74
N GLU A 49 1.42 -5.35 3.29
CA GLU A 49 1.96 -4.02 3.57
C GLU A 49 1.04 -2.93 2.97
N MET A 50 0.58 -3.11 1.72
CA MET A 50 -0.31 -2.15 1.07
C MET A 50 -1.67 -2.09 1.78
N ARG A 51 -2.25 -3.23 2.17
CA ARG A 51 -3.50 -3.29 2.94
C ARG A 51 -3.37 -2.52 4.25
N GLN A 52 -2.30 -2.74 5.02
CA GLN A 52 -2.09 -2.03 6.29
C GLN A 52 -2.04 -0.50 6.11
N ARG A 53 -1.42 -0.02 5.03
CA ARG A 53 -1.35 1.41 4.69
C ARG A 53 -2.73 1.96 4.32
N LEU A 54 -3.47 1.23 3.50
CA LEU A 54 -4.83 1.60 3.12
C LEU A 54 -5.77 1.58 4.33
N ASP A 55 -5.65 0.61 5.23
CA ASP A 55 -6.42 0.55 6.48
C ASP A 55 -6.10 1.72 7.42
N HIS A 56 -4.84 2.16 7.47
CA HIS A 56 -4.45 3.36 8.20
C HIS A 56 -5.09 4.62 7.59
N LEU A 57 -5.09 4.72 6.26
CA LEU A 57 -5.73 5.81 5.54
C LEU A 57 -7.25 5.84 5.75
N ASP A 58 -7.91 4.69 5.62
CA ASP A 58 -9.34 4.52 5.89
C ASP A 58 -9.71 4.95 7.32
N ARG A 59 -8.89 4.57 8.31
CA ARG A 59 -9.05 5.01 9.71
C ARG A 59 -8.93 6.52 9.86
N LYS A 60 -7.92 7.14 9.23
CA LYS A 60 -7.75 8.61 9.24
C LYS A 60 -8.89 9.35 8.55
N ALA A 61 -9.39 8.81 7.45
CA ALA A 61 -10.55 9.34 6.72
C ALA A 61 -11.87 9.13 7.48
N GLY A 62 -11.88 8.35 8.57
CA GLY A 62 -13.08 8.03 9.33
C GLY A 62 -14.00 7.04 8.60
N ARG A 63 -13.52 6.32 7.58
CA ARG A 63 -14.32 5.36 6.81
C ARG A 63 -14.84 4.19 7.66
N ALA A 64 -14.16 3.88 8.76
CA ALA A 64 -14.67 2.90 9.74
C ALA A 64 -16.07 3.25 10.25
N ALA A 65 -16.39 4.55 10.40
CA ALA A 65 -17.71 5.02 10.82
C ALA A 65 -18.79 4.91 9.71
N LEU A 66 -18.39 4.66 8.45
CA LEU A 66 -19.31 4.42 7.34
C LEU A 66 -19.71 2.94 7.23
N ARG A 67 -18.81 2.00 7.58
CA ARG A 67 -19.09 0.55 7.52
C ARG A 67 -20.06 0.06 8.60
N GLU A 68 -20.23 0.79 9.71
CA GLU A 68 -21.22 0.47 10.76
C GLU A 68 -22.65 0.95 10.41
N ARG A 69 -22.83 1.67 9.30
CA ARG A 69 -24.12 2.23 8.88
C ARG A 69 -24.76 1.50 7.68
N GLU A 70 -24.09 0.49 7.15
CA GLU A 70 -24.56 -0.41 6.08
C GLU A 70 -24.94 -1.77 6.67
#